data_AF-X0ZBG7-F1
#
_entry.id   AF-X0ZBG7-F1
#
_cell.length_a   1.000
_cell.length_b   1.000
_cell.length_c   1.000
_cell.angle_alpha   90.00
_cell.angle_beta   90.00
_cell.angle_gamma   90.00
#
_symmetry.space_group_name_H-M   'P 1'
#
loop_
_entity.id
_entity.type
_entity.pdbx_description
1 polymer ?
#
loop_
_entity_poly.entity_id
_entity_poly.type
_entity_poly.pdbx_seq_one_letter_code
_entity_poly.pdbx_strand_id
1 'polypeptide(L)' 'MEIQVVKIGNSKGIRLSKTLLERYNIRDKLEIIFEKGYLILKPVSKPRSGWEEAFKEMHDN' A
#
# COMPACT_ATOMS: atom_id res chain seq x y z
N MET A 1 20.22 -0.08 4.92
CA MET A 1 19.48 1.03 5.55
C MET A 1 18.67 0.43 6.69
N GLU A 2 18.86 0.92 7.90
CA GLU A 2 18.07 0.49 9.05
C GLU A 2 16.96 1.52 9.29
N ILE A 3 15.76 1.04 9.61
CA ILE A 3 14.62 1.89 9.92
C ILE A 3 14.11 1.52 11.31
N GLN A 4 13.76 2.54 12.10
CA GLN A 4 13.23 2.31 13.44
C GLN A 4 11.78 1.83 13.37
N VAL A 5 11.47 0.82 14.18
CA VAL A 5 10.11 0.40 14.47
C VAL A 5 9.59 1.23 15.64
N VAL A 6 8.54 2.01 15.41
CA VAL A 6 7.98 2.95 16.39
C VAL A 6 6.62 2.49 16.90
N LYS A 7 6.27 2.86 18.13
CA LYS A 7 4.96 2.59 18.72
C LYS A 7 3.90 3.48 18.07
N ILE A 8 2.78 2.88 17.67
CA ILE A 8 1.59 3.57 17.14
C ILE A 8 0.39 3.05 17.95
N GLY A 9 0.07 3.72 19.06
CA GLY A 9 -0.94 3.23 20.01
C GLY A 9 -0.58 1.83 20.55
N ASN A 10 -1.47 0.86 20.36
CA ASN A 10 -1.25 -0.55 20.73
C ASN A 10 -0.49 -1.36 19.66
N SER A 11 -0.10 -0.73 18.56
CA SER A 11 0.60 -1.36 17.44
C SER A 11 2.02 -0.81 17.29
N LYS A 12 2.74 -1.35 16.31
CA LYS A 12 4.05 -0.85 15.89
C LYS A 12 4.05 -0.60 14.38
N GLY A 13 4.80 0.38 13.93
CA GLY A 13 4.96 0.68 12.51
C GLY A 13 6.39 1.11 12.16
N ILE A 14 6.65 1.25 10.86
CA ILE A 14 7.91 1.78 10.32
C ILE A 14 7.66 3.16 9.70
N ARG A 15 8.67 4.04 9.74
CA ARG A 15 8.61 5.34 9.05
C ARG A 15 9.34 5.27 7.72
N LEU A 16 8.62 5.53 6.63
CA LEU A 16 9.19 5.69 5.30
C LEU A 16 9.47 7.18 5.05
N SER A 17 10.65 7.51 4.54
CA SER A 17 10.96 8.90 4.18
C SER A 17 10.15 9.33 2.96
N LYS A 18 9.92 10.65 2.82
CA LYS A 18 9.25 11.23 1.64
C LYS A 18 9.89 10.75 0.33
N THR A 19 11.22 10.71 0.28
CA THR A 19 11.97 10.21 -0.88
C THR A 19 11.65 8.75 -1.22
N LEU A 20 11.45 7.87 -0.23
CA LEU A 20 11.05 6.48 -0.48
C LEU A 20 9.60 6.38 -0.95
N LEU A 21 8.70 7.14 -0.33
CA LEU A 21 7.29 7.20 -0.73
C LEU A 21 7.16 7.63 -2.20
N GLU A 22 7.86 8.69 -2.60
CA GLU A 22 7.85 9.20 -3.97
C GLU A 22 8.51 8.24 -4.96
N ARG A 23 9.71 7.73 -4.64
CA ARG A 23 10.45 6.80 -5.51
C ARG A 23 9.66 5.55 -5.87
N TYR A 24 8.92 5.01 -4.90
CA TYR A 24 8.14 3.78 -5.09
C TYR A 24 6.65 4.04 -5.32
N ASN A 25 6.24 5.31 -5.52
CA ASN A 25 4.85 5.73 -5.71
C ASN A 25 3.89 5.12 -4.67
N ILE A 26 4.33 5.10 -3.40
CA ILE A 26 3.54 4.60 -2.28
C ILE A 26 2.63 5.73 -1.81
N ARG A 27 1.32 5.53 -1.91
CA ARG A 27 0.30 6.51 -1.49
C ARG A 27 -0.28 6.13 -0.14
N ASP A 28 -1.29 5.28 -0.16
CA ASP A 28 -2.13 5.05 1.03
C ASP A 28 -2.04 3.61 1.56
N LYS A 29 -1.70 2.66 0.68
CA LYS A 29 -1.72 1.22 0.99
C LYS A 29 -0.54 0.48 0.40
N LEU A 30 -0.06 -0.49 1.18
CA LEU A 30 0.94 -1.48 0.79
C LEU A 30 0.32 -2.87 0.94
N GLU A 31 0.63 -3.75 0.00
CA GLU A 31 0.45 -5.19 0.15
C GLU A 31 1.66 -5.78 0.86
N ILE A 32 1.43 -6.73 1.75
CA ILE A 32 2.47 -7.45 2.48
C ILE A 32 2.47 -8.90 2.01
N ILE A 33 3.61 -9.38 1.53
CA ILE A 33 3.83 -10.79 1.21
C ILE A 33 4.77 -11.38 2.26
N PHE A 34 4.38 -12.52 2.82
CA PHE A 34 5.13 -13.23 3.84
C PHE A 34 6.09 -14.23 3.17
N GLU A 35 7.38 -14.03 3.38
CA GLU A 35 8.42 -14.94 2.91
C GLU A 35 9.18 -15.52 4.11
N LYS A 36 9.93 -16.60 3.88
CA LYS A 36 10.72 -17.22 4.95
C LYS A 36 11.85 -16.29 5.41
N GLY A 37 11.63 -15.60 6.51
CA GLY A 37 12.63 -14.74 7.16
C GLY A 37 12.53 -13.26 6.81
N TYR A 38 11.61 -12.84 5.93
CA TYR A 38 11.39 -11.43 5.60
C TYR A 38 9.99 -11.18 5.07
N LEU A 39 9.62 -9.89 4.97
CA LEU A 39 8.38 -9.42 4.36
C LEU A 39 8.71 -8.62 3.11
N ILE A 40 7.89 -8.75 2.08
CA ILE A 40 7.94 -7.88 0.90
C ILE A 40 6.77 -6.89 1.00
N LEU A 41 7.07 -5.60 0.91
CA LEU A 41 6.06 -4.54 0.86
C LEU A 41 5.94 -4.03 -0.58
N LYS A 42 4.74 -4.13 -1.16
CA LYS A 42 4.47 -3.66 -2.54
C LYS A 42 3.45 -2.52 -2.54
N PRO A 43 3.65 -1.42 -3.29
CA PRO A 43 2.62 -0.40 -3.46
C PRO A 43 1.37 -1.01 -4.08
N VAL A 44 0.22 -0.74 -3.47
CA VAL A 44 -1.07 -1.13 -4.05
C VAL A 44 -1.45 -0.09 -5.10
N SER A 45 -1.29 -0.44 -6.38
CA SER A 45 -1.79 0.36 -7.48
C SER A 45 -3.19 -0.13 -7.84
N LYS A 46 -4.24 0.63 -7.47
CA LYS A 46 -5.60 0.42 -7.99
C LYS A 46 -6.05 1.63 -8.82
N PRO A 47 -5.48 1.87 -10.00
CA PRO A 47 -5.85 3.01 -10.82
C PRO A 47 -7.30 2.95 -11.34
N ARG A 48 -7.99 1.80 -11.23
CA ARG A 48 -9.38 1.60 -11.69
C ARG A 48 -10.24 0.79 -10.70
N SER A 49 -10.02 0.95 -9.39
CA SER A 49 -10.94 0.35 -8.41
C SER A 49 -12.35 0.95 -8.60
N GLY A 50 -13.37 0.11 -8.81
CA GLY A 50 -14.77 0.56 -8.96
C GLY A 50 -15.18 0.98 -10.38
N TRP A 51 -14.27 0.91 -11.36
CA TRP A 51 -14.66 1.13 -12.76
C TRP A 51 -15.58 0.02 -13.25
N GLU A 52 -15.36 -1.23 -12.83
CA GLU A 52 -16.20 -2.35 -13.21
C GLU A 52 -17.66 -2.16 -12.79
N GLU A 53 -17.89 -1.73 -11.54
CA GLU A 53 -19.22 -1.32 -11.05
C GLU A 53 -19.81 -0.17 -11.87
N ALA A 54 -19.04 0.91 -12.11
CA ALA A 54 -19.51 2.08 -12.85
C ALA A 54 -19.86 1.73 -14.31
N PHE A 55 -19.07 0.87 -14.96
CA PHE A 55 -19.35 0.39 -16.32
C PHE A 55 -20.60 -0.50 -16.37
N LYS A 56 -20.84 -1.29 -15.32
CA LYS A 56 -22.06 -2.10 -15.20
C LYS A 56 -23.30 -1.21 -15.03
N GLU A 57 -23.25 -0.21 -14.16
CA GLU A 57 -24.34 0.77 -13.99
C GLU A 57 -24.63 1.56 -15.27
N MET A 58 -23.61 1.85 -16.08
CA MET A 58 -23.78 2.50 -17.39
C MET A 58 -24.36 1.56 -18.46
N HIS A 59 -24.18 0.24 -18.33
CA HIS A 59 -24.74 -0.75 -19.26
C HIS A 59 -26.21 -1.10 -18.94
N ASP A 60 -26.56 -1.07 -17.66
CA ASP A 60 -27.91 -1.39 -17.16
C ASP A 60 -28.90 -0.21 -17.34
N ASN A 61 -28.47 0.94 -17.89
CA ASN A 61 -29.26 2.13 -18.24
C ASN A 61 -29.44 2.26 -19.76
#